data_AF-A0A1H9E2E2-F1
#
_entry.id   AF-A0A1H9E2E2-F1
#
_cell.length_a   1.000
_cell.length_b   1.000
_cell.length_c   1.000
_cell.angle_alpha   90.00
_cell.angle_beta   90.00
_cell.angle_gamma   90.00
#
_symmetry.space_group_name_H-M   'P 1'
#
loop_
_entity.id
_entity.type
_entity.pdbx_description
1 polymer ?
#
loop_
_entity_poly.entity_id
_entity_poly.type
_entity_poly.pdbx_seq_one_letter_code
_entity_poly.pdbx_strand_id
1 'polypeptide(L)' 'MGCFISRKKEKVAIVFKKVGFDADEEIFIAAFKRLYPNDWMKINERWQLEEDNTPPGKKHPMQHPDVYMKEMYRNHKPR' A
#
# COMPACT_ATOMS: atom_id res chain seq x y z
N MET A 1 -1.52 5.63 13.70
CA MET A 1 -1.37 4.39 12.90
C MET A 1 0.08 4.28 12.44
N GLY A 2 0.78 3.21 12.83
CA GLY A 2 2.19 3.02 12.49
C GLY A 2 2.38 2.86 10.98
N CYS A 3 3.25 3.67 10.39
CA CYS A 3 3.55 3.58 8.97
C CYS A 3 4.50 2.41 8.73
N PHE A 4 3.99 1.29 8.19
CA PHE A 4 4.80 0.08 7.91
C PHE A 4 5.82 0.27 6.78
N ILE A 5 5.61 1.30 5.97
CA ILE A 5 6.51 1.68 4.89
C ILE A 5 7.47 2.74 5.42
N SER A 6 8.74 2.36 5.57
CA SER A 6 9.80 3.31 5.88
C SER A 6 9.88 4.36 4.77
N ARG A 7 9.85 5.65 5.14
CA ARG A 7 9.87 6.78 4.21
C ARG A 7 8.76 6.74 3.15
N LYS A 8 7.53 6.41 3.56
CA LYS A 8 6.34 6.34 2.69
C LYS A 8 6.25 7.48 1.66
N LYS A 9 6.36 8.75 2.09
CA LYS A 9 6.25 9.91 1.19
C LYS A 9 7.30 9.88 0.06
N GLU A 10 8.54 9.51 0.39
CA GLU A 10 9.65 9.43 -0.57
C GLU A 10 9.40 8.31 -1.59
N LYS A 11 9.03 7.12 -1.12
CA LYS A 11 8.72 5.97 -1.98
C LYS A 11 7.55 6.25 -2.92
N VAL A 12 6.49 6.86 -2.40
CA VAL A 12 5.32 7.24 -3.19
C VAL A 12 5.70 8.26 -4.26
N ALA A 13 6.50 9.27 -3.92
CA ALA A 13 6.99 10.24 -4.90
C ALA A 13 7.87 9.59 -5.99
N ILE A 14 8.72 8.63 -5.63
CA ILE A 14 9.53 7.86 -6.60
C ILE A 14 8.63 7.05 -7.53
N VAL A 15 7.61 6.39 -7.00
CA VAL A 15 6.66 5.60 -7.80
C VAL A 15 5.92 6.52 -8.77
N PHE A 16 5.35 7.63 -8.29
CA PHE A 16 4.69 8.64 -9.15
C PHE A 16 5.63 9.21 -10.21
N LYS A 17 6.89 9.50 -9.86
CA LYS A 17 7.90 9.94 -10.83
C LYS A 17 8.19 8.86 -11.89
N LYS A 18 8.07 7.57 -11.54
CA LYS A 18 8.32 6.45 -12.45
C LYS A 18 7.15 6.15 -13.36
N VAL A 19 5.92 6.19 -12.84
CA VAL A 19 4.71 5.88 -13.61
C VAL A 19 4.13 7.09 -14.34
N GLY A 20 4.47 8.31 -13.92
CA GLY A 20 3.86 9.55 -14.38
C GLY A 20 2.63 9.92 -13.55
N PHE A 21 2.29 11.21 -13.52
CA PHE A 21 1.16 11.72 -12.73
C PHE A 21 -0.20 11.33 -13.33
N ASP A 22 -0.24 11.01 -14.62
CA ASP A 22 -1.40 10.48 -15.35
C ASP A 22 -1.66 8.99 -15.10
N ALA A 23 -0.77 8.29 -14.41
CA ALA A 23 -0.92 6.85 -14.17
C ALA A 23 -2.13 6.56 -13.28
N ASP A 24 -2.92 5.55 -13.65
CA ASP A 24 -4.03 5.03 -12.85
C ASP A 24 -3.57 4.30 -11.58
N GLU A 25 -4.52 4.08 -10.66
CA GLU A 25 -4.28 3.40 -9.39
C GLU A 25 -3.63 2.01 -9.58
N GLU A 26 -4.04 1.27 -10.61
CA GLU A 26 -3.50 -0.06 -10.91
C GLU A 26 -2.04 -0.01 -11.37
N ILE A 27 -1.69 0.98 -12.20
CA ILE A 27 -0.32 1.19 -12.67
C ILE A 27 0.58 1.59 -11.50
N PHE A 28 0.10 2.48 -10.63
CA PHE A 28 0.80 2.86 -9.41
C PHE A 28 1.07 1.64 -8.51
N ILE A 29 0.04 0.82 -8.26
CA ILE A 29 0.14 -0.37 -7.41
C ILE A 29 1.14 -1.37 -8.03
N ALA A 30 1.05 -1.63 -9.34
CA ALA A 30 1.97 -2.53 -10.03
C ALA A 30 3.42 -2.03 -9.97
N ALA A 31 3.64 -0.73 -10.16
CA ALA A 31 4.97 -0.13 -10.06
C ALA A 31 5.50 -0.16 -8.61
N PHE A 32 4.65 0.06 -7.62
CA PHE A 32 5.02 -0.07 -6.22
C PHE A 32 5.44 -1.51 -5.89
N LYS A 33 4.66 -2.51 -6.32
CA LYS A 33 4.99 -3.94 -6.15
C LYS A 33 6.34 -4.29 -6.81
N ARG A 34 6.65 -3.68 -7.96
CA ARG A 34 7.93 -3.89 -8.68
C ARG A 34 9.12 -3.18 -8.04
N LEU A 35 8.94 -1.94 -7.55
CA LEU A 35 10.01 -1.12 -6.97
C LEU A 35 10.29 -1.50 -5.51
N TYR A 36 9.25 -1.86 -4.76
CA TYR A 36 9.31 -2.14 -3.33
C TYR A 36 8.63 -3.48 -2.99
N PRO A 37 9.09 -4.60 -3.57
CA PRO A 37 8.52 -5.91 -3.28
C PRO A 37 8.63 -6.28 -1.80
N ASN A 38 9.71 -5.87 -1.12
CA ASN A 38 9.91 -6.11 0.31
C ASN A 38 8.90 -5.34 1.18
N ASP A 39 8.57 -4.09 0.84
CA ASP A 39 7.54 -3.34 1.56
C ASP A 39 6.15 -3.92 1.28
N TRP A 40 5.87 -4.34 0.05
CA TRP A 40 4.64 -5.03 -0.29
C TRP A 40 4.47 -6.33 0.50
N MET A 41 5.53 -7.14 0.59
CA MET A 41 5.55 -8.37 1.38
C MET A 41 5.24 -8.09 2.86
N LYS A 42 5.92 -7.10 3.47
CA LYS A 42 5.67 -6.72 4.88
C LYS A 42 4.22 -6.30 5.16
N ILE A 43 3.59 -5.60 4.23
CA ILE A 43 2.18 -5.20 4.38
C ILE A 43 1.26 -6.42 4.31
N ASN A 44 1.51 -7.34 3.37
CA ASN A 44 0.75 -8.58 3.27
C ASN A 44 0.95 -9.50 4.46
N GLU A 45 2.20 -9.73 4.89
CA GLU A 45 2.52 -10.57 6.05
C GLU A 45 1.81 -10.06 7.30
N ARG A 46 1.79 -8.74 7.50
CA ARG A 46 1.08 -8.16 8.62
C ARG A 46 -0.43 -8.28 8.48
N TRP A 47 -0.97 -8.05 7.29
CA TRP A 47 -2.39 -8.21 7.06
C TRP A 47 -2.83 -9.67 7.30
N GLN A 48 -2.06 -10.64 6.82
CA GLN A 48 -2.26 -12.07 7.05
C GLN A 48 -2.14 -12.43 8.54
N LEU A 49 -1.15 -11.88 9.24
CA LEU A 49 -1.00 -12.10 10.69
C LEU A 49 -2.20 -11.55 11.46
N GLU A 50 -2.67 -10.35 11.13
CA GLU A 50 -3.88 -9.79 11.74
C GLU A 50 -5.12 -10.58 11.34
N GLU A 51 -5.17 -11.13 10.12
CA GLU A 51 -6.26 -12.00 9.65
C GLU A 51 -6.33 -13.31 10.44
N ASP A 52 -5.19 -13.99 10.63
CA ASP A 52 -5.07 -15.21 11.45
C ASP A 52 -5.43 -14.96 12.92
N ASN A 53 -5.04 -13.81 13.46
CA ASN A 53 -5.40 -13.40 14.83
C ASN A 53 -6.83 -12.85 14.96
N THR A 54 -7.51 -12.53 13.86
CA THR A 54 -8.88 -12.01 13.90
C THR A 54 -9.85 -13.18 14.00
N PRO A 55 -10.56 -13.34 15.13
CA PRO A 55 -11.52 -14.42 15.27
C PRO A 55 -12.68 -14.26 14.28
N PRO A 56 -13.25 -15.37 13.79
CA PRO A 56 -14.35 -15.34 12.84
C PRO A 56 -15.53 -14.54 13.40
N GLY A 57 -16.05 -13.60 12.61
CA GLY A 57 -17.14 -12.71 13.00
C GLY A 57 -16.71 -11.36 13.58
N LYS A 58 -15.41 -11.11 13.79
CA LYS A 58 -14.90 -9.76 14.08
C LYS A 58 -14.38 -9.08 12.81
N LYS A 59 -14.52 -7.76 12.77
CA LYS A 59 -14.00 -6.94 11.67
C LYS A 59 -12.47 -6.90 11.74
N HIS A 60 -11.80 -7.13 10.62
CA HIS A 60 -10.35 -7.01 10.55
C HIS A 60 -9.89 -5.63 11.03
N PRO A 61 -8.86 -5.56 11.88
CA PRO A 61 -8.34 -4.30 12.41
C PRO A 61 -7.64 -3.47 11.33
N MET A 62 -7.22 -4.10 10.23
CA MET A 62 -6.51 -3.46 9.13
C MET A 62 -7.25 -3.63 7.80
N GLN A 63 -7.20 -2.58 6.98
CA GLN A 63 -7.75 -2.63 5.62
C GLN A 63 -6.90 -3.54 4.73
N HIS A 64 -7.52 -4.12 3.70
CA HIS A 64 -6.83 -4.96 2.73
C HIS A 64 -5.65 -4.19 2.08
N PRO A 65 -4.49 -4.82 1.84
CA PRO A 65 -3.30 -4.19 1.28
C PRO A 65 -3.56 -3.42 -0.02
N ASP A 66 -4.37 -3.95 -0.93
CA ASP A 66 -4.75 -3.24 -2.15
C ASP A 66 -5.61 -1.99 -1.87
N VAL A 67 -6.54 -2.04 -0.90
CA VAL A 67 -7.34 -0.86 -0.50
C VAL A 67 -6.45 0.21 0.12
N TYR A 68 -5.52 -0.21 0.99
CA TYR A 68 -4.51 0.68 1.57
C TYR A 68 -3.68 1.40 0.50
N MET A 69 -3.29 0.69 -0.58
CA MET A 69 -2.56 1.30 -1.69
C MET A 69 -3.43 2.23 -2.53
N LYS A 70 -4.70 1.90 -2.77
CA LYS A 70 -5.65 2.77 -3.47
C LYS A 70 -5.86 4.08 -2.71
N GLU A 71 -6.07 4.01 -1.39
CA GLU A 71 -6.17 5.20 -0.53
C GLU A 71 -4.87 6.00 -0.54
N MET A 72 -3.73 5.32 -0.54
CA MET A 72 -2.43 5.99 -0.62
C MET A 72 -2.27 6.77 -1.93
N TYR A 73 -2.60 6.15 -3.05
CA TYR A 73 -2.61 6.79 -4.37
C TYR A 73 -3.53 8.01 -4.37
N ARG A 74 -4.78 7.87 -3.93
CA ARG A 74 -5.76 8.98 -3.89
C ARG A 74 -5.31 10.15 -3.02
N ASN A 75 -4.69 9.87 -1.88
CA ASN A 75 -4.20 10.90 -0.95
C ASN A 75 -2.92 11.61 -1.42
N HIS A 76 -2.15 10.99 -2.33
CA HIS A 76 -0.85 11.52 -2.77
C HIS A 76 -0.81 11.88 -4.26
N LYS A 77 -1.87 11.58 -5.03
CA LYS A 77 -1.99 12.03 -6.41
C LYS A 77 -2.05 13.56 -6.40
N PRO A 78 -1.08 14.26 -7.01
CA PRO A 78 -1.19 15.70 -7.15
C PRO A 78 -2.41 16.03 -8.01
N ARG A 79 -3.19 17.01 -7.54
CA ARG A 79 -4.37 17.55 -8.22
C ARG A 79 -3.96 18.53 -9.30
#